data_AF-A0A1C6LGM9-F1
#
_entry.id   AF-A0A1C6LGM9-F1
#
_cell.length_a   1.000
_cell.length_b   1.000
_cell.length_c   1.000
_cell.angle_alpha   90.00
_cell.angle_beta   90.00
_cell.angle_gamma   90.00
#
_symmetry.space_group_name_H-M   'P 1'
#
loop_
_entity.id
_entity.type
_entity.pdbx_description
1 polymer ?
#
loop_
_entity_poly.entity_id
_entity_poly.type
_entity_poly.pdbx_seq_one_letter_code
_entity_poly.pdbx_strand_id
1 'polypeptide(L)'
;MAHASGTPPTSHANPSARRSRRKSPARIALEVALWAVQLYLAYFFVTVGAIPALTAEAGAQDTFEKIGIGLWFMYLTGTLELLGAIALLTPWFSGLGALGLMGVMTGACVTHLTLMDGKGMSTPAMMLVPLLVIVVGRWGTITQLLNRLRGGGR
;
A
#
# COMPACT_ATOMS: atom_id res chain seq x y z
N MET A 1 -57.19 2.62 -51.54
CA MET A 1 -55.70 2.57 -51.48
C MET A 1 -55.24 3.90 -50.89
N ALA A 2 -54.50 4.05 -49.80
CA ALA A 2 -53.93 3.15 -48.80
C ALA A 2 -53.69 4.00 -47.53
N HIS A 3 -53.83 3.37 -46.35
CA HIS A 3 -53.48 3.91 -45.03
C HIS A 3 -51.96 4.08 -44.88
N ALA A 4 -51.51 5.11 -44.16
CA ALA A 4 -50.20 5.12 -43.49
C ALA A 4 -50.18 6.12 -42.31
N SER A 5 -50.57 5.65 -41.12
CA SER A 5 -50.36 6.30 -39.83
C SER A 5 -49.08 5.75 -39.20
N GLY A 6 -47.99 6.50 -39.22
CA GLY A 6 -46.73 6.14 -38.57
C GLY A 6 -46.72 6.62 -37.12
N THR A 7 -46.61 5.70 -36.15
CA THR A 7 -46.30 6.01 -34.75
C THR A 7 -44.79 6.15 -34.55
N PRO A 8 -44.31 7.11 -33.74
CA PRO A 8 -42.89 7.25 -33.45
C PRO A 8 -42.37 6.12 -32.54
N PRO A 9 -41.09 5.71 -32.66
CA PRO A 9 -40.53 4.65 -31.83
C PRO A 9 -40.37 5.13 -30.38
N THR A 10 -41.07 4.47 -29.46
CA THR A 10 -40.83 4.61 -28.02
C THR A 10 -39.48 3.97 -27.68
N SER A 11 -38.49 4.82 -27.40
CA SER A 11 -37.22 4.39 -26.81
C SER A 11 -37.47 3.83 -25.41
N HIS A 12 -37.62 2.51 -25.31
CA HIS A 12 -37.61 1.79 -24.04
C HIS A 12 -36.18 1.80 -23.49
N ALA A 13 -35.79 2.89 -22.83
CA ALA A 13 -34.57 2.93 -22.03
C ALA A 13 -34.66 1.84 -20.97
N ASN A 14 -33.88 0.76 -21.17
CA ASN A 14 -33.90 -0.44 -20.34
C ASN A 14 -33.58 -0.09 -18.87
N PRO A 15 -34.54 -0.22 -17.93
CA PRO A 15 -34.31 0.11 -16.53
C PRO A 15 -33.28 -0.81 -15.85
N SER A 16 -32.91 -1.95 -16.47
CA SER A 16 -31.84 -2.83 -15.97
C SER A 16 -30.45 -2.21 -16.07
N ALA A 17 -30.22 -1.29 -17.02
CA ALA A 17 -28.94 -0.58 -17.17
C ALA A 17 -28.69 0.44 -16.05
N ARG A 18 -29.76 0.83 -15.33
CA ARG A 18 -29.75 1.81 -14.24
C ARG A 18 -29.77 1.19 -12.85
N ARG A 19 -29.78 -0.15 -12.74
CA ARG A 19 -29.41 -0.87 -11.50
C ARG A 19 -27.91 -0.67 -11.27
N SER A 20 -27.63 0.56 -10.88
CA SER A 20 -26.40 1.04 -10.29
C SER A 20 -25.83 -0.06 -9.42
N ARG A 21 -24.57 -0.37 -9.73
CA ARG A 21 -23.62 -1.21 -9.04
C ARG A 21 -23.50 -0.79 -7.58
N ARG A 22 -24.53 -1.01 -6.75
CA ARG A 22 -24.44 -0.84 -5.30
C ARG A 22 -23.30 -1.75 -4.85
N LYS A 23 -22.20 -1.16 -4.35
CA LYS A 23 -21.12 -1.92 -3.73
C LYS A 23 -21.77 -2.81 -2.67
N SER A 24 -21.55 -4.13 -2.74
CA SER A 24 -22.08 -5.03 -1.71
C SER A 24 -21.56 -4.59 -0.33
N PRO A 25 -22.32 -4.77 0.75
CA PRO A 25 -21.87 -4.40 2.10
C PRO A 25 -20.52 -5.05 2.45
N ALA A 26 -20.28 -6.28 1.96
CA ALA A 26 -19.00 -6.96 2.09
C ALA A 26 -17.82 -6.22 1.43
N ARG A 27 -18.02 -5.60 0.25
CA ARG A 27 -16.96 -4.80 -0.40
C ARG A 27 -16.68 -3.50 0.36
N ILE A 28 -17.69 -2.89 0.96
CA ILE A 28 -17.51 -1.69 1.79
C ILE A 28 -16.74 -2.06 3.05
N ALA A 29 -17.12 -3.15 3.73
CA ALA A 29 -16.40 -3.64 4.91
C ALA A 29 -14.93 -3.97 4.61
N LEU A 30 -14.64 -4.59 3.47
CA LEU A 30 -13.27 -4.87 3.03
C LEU A 30 -12.46 -3.58 2.80
N GLU A 31 -13.03 -2.59 2.12
CA GLU A 31 -12.35 -1.30 1.90
C GLU A 31 -12.04 -0.58 3.22
N VAL A 32 -12.99 -0.58 4.17
CA VAL A 32 -12.80 -0.01 5.50
C VAL A 32 -11.71 -0.76 6.27
N ALA A 33 -11.72 -2.09 6.23
CA ALA A 33 -10.69 -2.91 6.88
C ALA A 33 -9.30 -2.65 6.29
N LEU A 34 -9.17 -2.56 4.96
CA LEU A 34 -7.91 -2.23 4.30
C LEU A 34 -7.41 -0.83 4.69
N TRP A 35 -8.29 0.16 4.76
CA TRP A 35 -7.93 1.49 5.25
C TRP A 35 -7.50 1.50 6.71
N ALA A 36 -8.18 0.76 7.58
CA ALA A 36 -7.79 0.63 8.98
C ALA A 36 -6.40 0.01 9.12
N VAL A 37 -6.10 -1.06 8.36
CA VAL A 37 -4.76 -1.68 8.33
C VAL A 37 -3.72 -0.71 7.77
N GLN A 38 -4.03 0.04 6.71
CA GLN A 38 -3.11 1.04 6.15
C GLN A 38 -2.80 2.15 7.14
N LEU A 39 -3.81 2.69 7.84
CA LEU A 39 -3.61 3.70 8.87
C LEU A 39 -2.76 3.18 10.02
N TYR A 40 -3.03 1.96 10.48
CA TYR A 40 -2.23 1.31 11.50
C TYR A 40 -0.76 1.14 11.08
N LEU A 41 -0.53 0.61 9.88
CA LEU A 41 0.81 0.42 9.34
C LEU A 41 1.54 1.75 9.13
N ALA A 42 0.89 2.74 8.54
CA ALA A 42 1.48 4.06 8.33
C ALA A 42 1.86 4.69 9.67
N TYR A 43 0.98 4.61 10.68
CA TYR A 43 1.27 5.07 12.03
C TYR A 43 2.48 4.33 12.63
N PHE A 44 2.52 2.99 12.52
CA PHE A 44 3.63 2.18 13.02
C PHE A 44 4.96 2.56 12.34
N PHE A 45 5.00 2.59 11.02
CA PHE A 45 6.22 2.93 10.27
C PHE A 45 6.71 4.35 10.54
N VAL A 46 5.80 5.30 10.75
CA VAL A 46 6.19 6.67 11.11
C VAL A 46 6.74 6.73 12.53
N THR A 47 6.04 6.13 13.51
CA THR A 47 6.37 6.31 14.93
C THR A 47 7.49 5.40 15.44
N VAL A 48 7.59 4.18 14.92
CA VAL A 48 8.57 3.18 15.35
C VAL A 48 9.78 3.11 14.42
N GLY A 49 9.59 3.42 13.13
CA GLY A 49 10.65 3.39 12.13
C GLY A 49 11.24 4.78 11.84
N ALA A 50 10.47 5.59 11.09
CA ALA A 50 10.94 6.84 10.53
C ALA A 50 11.35 7.88 11.58
N ILE A 51 10.53 8.11 12.61
CA ILE A 51 10.84 9.14 13.63
C ILE A 51 12.14 8.78 14.35
N PRO A 52 12.30 7.62 15.02
CA PRO A 52 13.54 7.28 15.72
C PRO A 52 14.78 7.33 14.82
N ALA A 53 14.66 6.87 13.56
CA ALA A 53 15.77 6.87 12.62
C ALA A 53 16.14 8.29 12.13
N LEU A 54 15.17 9.16 11.87
CA LEU A 54 15.41 10.50 11.33
C LEU A 54 15.75 11.53 12.41
N THR A 55 15.30 11.33 13.65
CA THR A 55 15.68 12.16 14.80
C THR A 55 16.95 11.66 15.48
N ALA A 56 17.53 10.56 14.99
CA ALA A 56 18.71 9.92 15.56
C ALA A 56 18.51 9.60 17.05
N GLU A 57 17.42 8.93 17.39
CA GLU A 57 17.18 8.48 18.75
C GLU A 57 18.26 7.47 19.18
N ALA A 58 18.70 7.52 20.45
CA ALA A 58 19.79 6.68 20.96
C ALA A 58 19.57 5.18 20.69
N GLY A 59 18.35 4.67 20.87
CA GLY A 59 18.05 3.26 20.60
C GLY A 59 18.16 2.87 19.11
N ALA A 60 17.82 3.79 18.20
CA ALA A 60 18.00 3.57 16.76
C ALA A 60 19.48 3.62 16.40
N GLN A 61 20.23 4.62 16.87
CA GLN A 61 21.67 4.72 16.64
C GLN A 61 22.40 3.46 17.12
N ASP A 62 22.16 3.02 18.36
CA ASP A 62 22.76 1.81 18.93
C ASP A 62 22.52 0.56 18.07
N THR A 63 21.32 0.46 17.48
CA THR A 63 20.97 -0.67 16.62
C THR A 63 21.74 -0.62 15.30
N PHE A 64 21.79 0.54 14.64
CA PHE A 64 22.47 0.72 13.37
C PHE A 64 24.00 0.74 13.49
N GLU A 65 24.54 1.15 14.63
CA GLU A 65 25.97 1.01 14.95
C GLU A 65 26.37 -0.45 15.11
N LYS A 66 25.54 -1.27 15.79
CA LYS A 66 25.76 -2.73 15.90
C LYS A 66 25.72 -3.42 14.54
N ILE A 67 24.89 -2.93 13.62
CA ILE A 67 24.85 -3.40 12.23
C ILE A 67 26.18 -3.11 11.50
N GLY A 68 26.89 -2.04 11.85
CA GLY A 68 28.25 -1.76 11.37
C GLY A 68 28.35 -1.17 9.95
N ILE A 69 27.23 -0.91 9.27
CA ILE A 69 27.18 -0.30 7.91
C ILE A 69 27.30 1.25 7.98
N GLY A 70 27.13 1.82 9.18
CA GLY A 70 27.21 3.25 9.47
C GLY A 70 25.85 3.95 9.55
N LEU A 71 25.81 5.11 10.21
CA LEU A 71 24.58 5.85 10.51
C LEU A 71 23.87 6.40 9.27
N TRP A 72 24.53 6.56 8.14
CA TRP A 72 23.86 6.97 6.89
C TRP A 72 22.77 5.95 6.48
N PHE A 73 22.99 4.66 6.77
CA PHE A 73 22.03 3.59 6.48
C PHE A 73 20.78 3.68 7.37
N MET A 74 20.92 4.20 8.60
CA MET A 74 19.79 4.52 9.48
C MET A 74 18.90 5.59 8.83
N TYR A 75 19.49 6.72 8.42
CA TYR A 75 18.73 7.80 7.79
C TYR A 75 18.09 7.37 6.47
N LEU A 76 18.78 6.55 5.68
CA LEU A 76 18.23 5.96 4.45
C LEU A 76 16.99 5.10 4.78
N THR A 77 17.11 4.19 5.74
CA THR A 77 16.02 3.29 6.13
C THR A 77 14.83 4.09 6.65
N GLY A 78 15.04 5.04 7.56
CA GLY A 78 13.98 5.91 8.08
C GLY A 78 13.30 6.75 7.00
N THR A 79 14.06 7.22 6.00
CA THR A 79 13.49 7.95 4.85
C THR A 79 12.61 7.03 3.99
N LEU A 80 13.07 5.81 3.71
CA LEU A 80 12.29 4.82 2.94
C LEU A 80 11.02 4.40 3.67
N GLU A 81 11.08 4.22 5.00
CA GLU A 81 9.90 3.92 5.82
C GLU A 81 8.89 5.08 5.81
N LEU A 82 9.37 6.32 5.91
CA LEU A 82 8.52 7.50 5.82
C LEU A 82 7.84 7.63 4.45
N LEU A 83 8.61 7.52 3.37
CA LEU A 83 8.08 7.56 2.01
C LEU A 83 7.08 6.43 1.75
N GLY A 84 7.39 5.23 2.24
CA GLY A 84 6.50 4.08 2.17
C GLY A 84 5.19 4.30 2.92
N ALA A 85 5.24 4.87 4.12
CA ALA A 85 4.06 5.19 4.92
C ALA A 85 3.18 6.26 4.23
N ILE A 86 3.78 7.30 3.67
CA ILE A 86 3.05 8.34 2.90
C ILE A 86 2.41 7.72 1.65
N ALA A 87 3.15 6.87 0.93
CA ALA A 87 2.63 6.16 -0.23
C ALA A 87 1.47 5.22 0.15
N LEU A 88 1.52 4.59 1.32
CA LEU A 88 0.47 3.71 1.83
C LEU A 88 -0.87 4.44 2.02
N LEU A 89 -0.82 5.69 2.52
CA LEU A 89 -1.98 6.55 2.70
C LEU A 89 -2.49 7.19 1.41
N THR A 90 -1.69 7.13 0.34
CA THR A 90 -2.11 7.65 -0.96
C THR A 90 -2.84 6.55 -1.74
N PRO A 91 -4.14 6.68 -2.06
CA PRO A 91 -4.95 5.59 -2.62
C PRO A 91 -4.35 4.98 -3.89
N TRP A 92 -3.67 5.82 -4.68
CA TRP A 92 -3.04 5.49 -5.95
C TRP A 92 -1.68 4.79 -5.79
N PHE A 93 -0.91 5.14 -4.76
CA PHE A 93 0.41 4.57 -4.50
C PHE A 93 0.41 3.47 -3.44
N SER A 94 -0.74 3.21 -2.80
CA SER A 94 -0.84 2.29 -1.66
C SER A 94 -0.19 0.92 -1.89
N GLY A 95 -0.41 0.33 -3.07
CA GLY A 95 0.22 -0.95 -3.42
C GLY A 95 1.73 -0.86 -3.64
N LEU A 96 2.23 0.23 -4.24
CA LEU A 96 3.68 0.45 -4.42
C LEU A 96 4.37 0.79 -3.09
N GLY A 97 3.72 1.59 -2.24
CA GLY A 97 4.20 1.88 -0.88
C GLY A 97 4.31 0.61 -0.04
N ALA A 98 3.29 -0.25 -0.08
CA ALA A 98 3.33 -1.54 0.61
C ALA A 98 4.46 -2.45 0.10
N LEU A 99 4.68 -2.52 -1.23
CA LEU A 99 5.81 -3.28 -1.80
C LEU A 99 7.17 -2.71 -1.38
N GLY A 100 7.33 -1.39 -1.38
CA GLY A 100 8.55 -0.72 -0.92
C GLY A 100 8.83 -1.04 0.55
N LEU A 101 7.82 -0.91 1.41
CA LEU A 101 7.93 -1.27 2.83
C LEU A 101 8.21 -2.76 3.04
N MET A 102 7.64 -3.65 2.22
CA MET A 102 7.99 -5.07 2.26
C MET A 102 9.47 -5.30 1.92
N GLY A 103 10.00 -4.56 0.95
CA GLY A 103 11.44 -4.56 0.64
C GLY A 103 12.29 -4.14 1.83
N VAL A 104 11.91 -3.05 2.50
CA VAL A 104 12.61 -2.57 3.72
C VAL A 104 12.56 -3.61 4.83
N MET A 105 11.38 -4.17 5.14
CA MET A 105 11.23 -5.19 6.19
C MET A 105 11.98 -6.49 5.86
N THR A 106 12.01 -6.88 4.57
CA THR A 106 12.79 -8.05 4.13
C THR A 106 14.29 -7.78 4.31
N GLY A 107 14.77 -6.60 3.92
CA GLY A 107 16.14 -6.17 4.18
C GLY A 107 16.47 -6.18 5.66
N ALA A 108 15.59 -5.65 6.51
CA ALA A 108 15.75 -5.69 7.97
C ALA A 108 15.85 -7.13 8.49
N CYS A 109 14.98 -8.05 8.06
CA CYS A 109 15.07 -9.47 8.43
C CYS A 109 16.43 -10.07 8.05
N VAL A 110 16.91 -9.81 6.82
CA VAL A 110 18.22 -10.32 6.37
C VAL A 110 19.35 -9.73 7.22
N THR A 111 19.34 -8.43 7.48
CA THR A 111 20.31 -7.76 8.35
C THR A 111 20.32 -8.36 9.76
N HIS A 112 19.14 -8.58 10.35
CA HIS A 112 19.05 -9.15 11.70
C HIS A 112 19.57 -10.59 11.75
N LEU A 113 19.26 -11.40 10.73
CA LEU A 113 19.73 -12.78 10.64
C LEU A 113 21.24 -12.90 10.42
N THR A 114 21.82 -12.00 9.61
CA THR A 114 23.21 -12.09 9.18
C THR A 114 24.18 -11.35 10.11
N LEU A 115 23.75 -10.23 10.70
CA LEU A 115 24.62 -9.32 11.46
C LEU A 115 24.26 -9.21 12.95
N MET A 116 23.09 -9.72 13.38
CA MET A 116 22.57 -9.54 14.74
C MET A 116 22.16 -10.84 15.44
N ASP A 117 22.60 -11.99 14.95
CA ASP A 117 22.25 -13.33 15.47
C ASP A 117 20.74 -13.57 15.59
N GLY A 118 19.95 -12.93 14.72
CA GLY A 118 18.48 -12.99 14.73
C GLY A 118 17.78 -12.14 15.80
N LYS A 119 18.52 -11.45 16.68
CA LYS A 119 17.93 -10.55 17.68
C LYS A 119 17.23 -9.37 16.99
N GLY A 120 15.98 -9.11 17.35
CA GLY A 120 15.17 -8.03 16.79
C GLY A 120 14.43 -8.38 15.49
N MET A 121 14.58 -9.59 14.95
CA MET A 121 13.90 -10.02 13.71
C MET A 121 12.36 -10.13 13.84
N SER A 122 11.83 -10.32 15.06
CA SER A 122 10.39 -10.51 15.28
C SER A 122 9.55 -9.36 14.74
N THR A 123 10.00 -8.12 14.97
CA THR A 123 9.29 -6.91 14.54
C THR A 123 9.16 -6.81 13.02
N PRO A 124 10.24 -6.85 12.21
CA PRO A 124 10.12 -6.79 10.76
C PRO A 124 9.37 -8.00 10.19
N ALA A 125 9.55 -9.19 10.74
CA ALA A 125 8.83 -10.39 10.30
C ALA A 125 7.32 -10.27 10.52
N MET A 126 6.88 -9.72 11.65
CA MET A 126 5.47 -9.51 11.96
C MET A 126 4.80 -8.50 11.01
N MET A 127 5.52 -7.47 10.57
CA MET A 127 5.00 -6.45 9.66
C MET A 127 4.84 -6.92 8.22
N LEU A 128 5.56 -7.97 7.79
CA LEU A 128 5.42 -8.52 6.43
C LEU A 128 4.00 -9.04 6.14
N VAL A 129 3.34 -9.64 7.14
CA VAL A 129 1.99 -10.21 6.97
C VAL A 129 0.93 -9.16 6.63
N PRO A 130 0.72 -8.10 7.45
CA PRO A 130 -0.25 -7.06 7.12
C PRO A 130 0.12 -6.27 5.85
N LEU A 131 1.41 -6.09 5.56
CA LEU A 131 1.85 -5.48 4.31
C LEU A 131 1.45 -6.32 3.09
N LEU A 132 1.64 -7.65 3.15
CA LEU A 132 1.22 -8.57 2.10
C LEU A 132 -0.30 -8.50 1.87
N VAL A 133 -1.10 -8.39 2.94
CA VAL A 133 -2.55 -8.20 2.83
C VAL A 133 -2.89 -6.93 2.05
N ILE A 134 -2.16 -5.83 2.27
CA ILE A 134 -2.38 -4.60 1.50
C ILE A 134 -1.97 -4.76 0.04
N VAL A 135 -0.83 -5.39 -0.24
CA VAL A 135 -0.37 -5.65 -1.62
C VAL A 135 -1.43 -6.44 -2.39
N VAL A 136 -1.94 -7.53 -1.80
CA VAL A 136 -2.98 -8.36 -2.42
C VAL A 136 -4.31 -7.58 -2.54
N GLY A 137 -4.73 -6.89 -1.47
CA GLY A 137 -5.99 -6.15 -1.44
C GLY A 137 -6.04 -4.93 -2.36
N ARG A 138 -4.89 -4.31 -2.65
CA ARG A 138 -4.74 -3.12 -3.52
C ARG A 138 -4.10 -3.44 -4.87
N TRP A 139 -3.99 -4.72 -5.25
CA TRP A 139 -3.39 -5.14 -6.53
C TRP A 139 -4.07 -4.50 -7.76
N GLY A 140 -5.37 -4.23 -7.66
CA GLY A 140 -6.15 -3.51 -8.67
C GLY A 140 -5.68 -2.06 -8.90
N THR A 141 -5.06 -1.41 -7.92
CA THR A 141 -4.48 -0.07 -8.06
C THR A 141 -3.13 -0.13 -8.78
N ILE A 142 -2.29 -1.11 -8.45
CA ILE A 142 -0.96 -1.30 -9.06
C ILE A 142 -1.11 -1.51 -10.58
N THR A 143 -2.04 -2.38 -10.98
CA THR A 143 -2.31 -2.69 -12.40
C THR A 143 -2.85 -1.50 -13.18
N GLN A 144 -3.70 -0.67 -12.57
CA GLN A 144 -4.20 0.56 -13.20
C GLN A 144 -3.10 1.58 -13.44
N LEU A 145 -2.16 1.72 -12.50
CA LEU A 145 -1.02 2.63 -12.63
C LEU A 145 -0.07 2.16 -13.74
N LEU A 146 0.24 0.86 -13.78
CA LEU A 146 1.03 0.26 -14.85
C LEU A 146 0.38 0.40 -16.24
N ASN A 147 -0.94 0.24 -16.32
CA ASN A 147 -1.67 0.40 -17.59
C ASN A 147 -1.70 1.86 -18.06
N ARG A 148 -1.75 2.85 -17.15
CA ARG A 148 -1.63 4.27 -17.52
C ARG A 148 -0.23 4.62 -18.03
N LEU A 149 0.82 4.10 -17.40
CA LEU A 149 2.19 4.28 -17.86
C LEU A 149 2.43 3.64 -19.23
N ARG A 150 1.80 2.49 -19.51
CA ARG A 150 1.88 1.81 -20.82
C ARG A 150 0.98 2.41 -21.89
N GLY A 151 -0.13 3.05 -21.51
CA GLY A 151 -1.13 3.60 -22.43
C GLY A 151 -0.91 5.06 -22.84
N GLY A 152 -0.08 5.82 -22.11
CA GLY A 152 0.20 7.25 -22.39
C GLY A 152 1.30 7.53 -23.42
N GLY A 153 1.81 6.51 -24.10
CA GLY A 153 2.91 6.62 -25.07
C GLY A 153 2.48 6.52 -26.55
N ARG A 154 1.25 6.91 -26.89
CA ARG A 154 0.76 6.97 -28.28
C ARG A 154 0.15 8.32 -28.58
#